data_AF-A0A0S2DFZ4-F1
#
_entry.id   AF-A0A0S2DFZ4-F1
#
_cell.length_a   1.000
_cell.length_b   1.000
_cell.length_c   1.000
_cell.angle_alpha   90.00
_cell.angle_beta   90.00
_cell.angle_gamma   90.00
#
_symmetry.space_group_name_H-M   'P 1'
#
loop_
_entity.id
_entity.type
_entity.pdbx_description
1 polymer ?
#
loop_
_entity_poly.entity_id
_entity_poly.type
_entity_poly.pdbx_seq_one_letter_code
_entity_poly.pdbx_strand_id
1 'polypeptide(L)'
;MRTDPARTAATALRAAALLSAGAAMALAAACSRPGAGATNETAAAAKCEIPQWLQPPHGDGFCDLPADLRGFVAEYEEFKAFSGGEPSDAAAMEALAREHERRVGEQRARWSRLRARYAADTAVSRWIQRYGQEQDRFL
;
A
#
# COMPACT_ATOMS: atom_id res chain seq x y z
N MET A 1 -21.36 -27.40 36.65
CA MET A 1 -22.84 -27.31 36.54
C MET A 1 -23.37 -26.26 37.51
N ARG A 2 -23.81 -25.09 37.00
CA ARG A 2 -24.96 -24.30 37.49
C ARG A 2 -25.03 -22.94 36.76
N THR A 3 -25.89 -22.93 35.73
CA THR A 3 -26.82 -21.86 35.28
C THR A 3 -26.51 -20.37 35.57
N ASP A 4 -26.25 -19.60 34.49
CA ASP A 4 -26.80 -18.26 34.19
C ASP A 4 -28.33 -18.23 34.37
N PRO A 5 -29.03 -17.10 34.68
CA PRO A 5 -29.10 -15.89 33.81
C PRO A 5 -29.60 -14.57 34.50
N ALA A 6 -30.03 -13.59 33.70
CA ALA A 6 -30.84 -12.39 34.02
C ALA A 6 -30.01 -11.12 34.36
N ARG A 7 -29.65 -10.25 33.40
CA ARG A 7 -30.49 -9.42 32.51
C ARG A 7 -31.42 -8.47 33.30
N THR A 8 -31.40 -7.21 32.84
CA THR A 8 -32.45 -6.17 32.89
C THR A 8 -32.68 -5.33 34.15
N ALA A 9 -32.26 -4.06 34.08
CA ALA A 9 -33.02 -2.85 34.49
C ALA A 9 -32.26 -1.63 33.91
N ALA A 10 -32.49 -1.13 32.70
CA ALA A 10 -33.67 -0.43 32.18
C ALA A 10 -34.19 0.71 33.09
N THR A 11 -33.93 1.94 32.62
CA THR A 11 -34.81 3.13 32.62
C THR A 11 -35.16 3.85 33.92
N ALA A 12 -34.74 5.13 34.02
CA ALA A 12 -35.58 6.34 34.18
C ALA A 12 -34.69 7.52 34.64
N LEU A 13 -34.19 8.39 33.76
CA LEU A 13 -34.80 9.65 33.28
C LEU A 13 -35.36 10.61 34.36
N ARG A 14 -34.80 11.83 34.31
CA ARG A 14 -35.35 13.17 34.65
C ARG A 14 -35.21 13.61 36.11
N ALA A 15 -34.91 14.88 36.44
CA ALA A 15 -34.50 16.08 35.72
C ALA A 15 -34.29 17.19 36.77
N ALA A 16 -33.70 18.32 36.33
CA ALA A 16 -33.74 19.67 36.93
C ALA A 16 -32.70 19.97 38.02
N ALA A 17 -32.03 21.13 38.03
CA ALA A 17 -32.01 22.29 37.14
C ALA A 17 -31.04 23.34 37.72
N LEU A 18 -30.27 24.01 36.83
CA LEU A 18 -29.88 25.45 36.86
C LEU A 18 -28.99 25.90 38.05
N LEU A 19 -28.01 26.80 37.99
CA LEU A 19 -27.64 27.97 37.18
C LEU A 19 -26.09 27.97 37.12
N SER A 20 -25.38 28.50 36.12
CA SER A 20 -25.27 29.93 35.84
C SER A 20 -24.53 30.19 34.52
N ALA A 21 -25.07 31.14 33.77
CA ALA A 21 -24.57 31.68 32.51
C ALA A 21 -23.31 32.54 32.68
N GLY A 22 -22.50 32.64 31.62
CA GLY A 22 -21.44 33.66 31.54
C GLY A 22 -20.59 33.59 30.26
N ALA A 23 -20.91 34.48 29.31
CA ALA A 23 -20.04 35.06 28.28
C ALA A 23 -19.58 34.21 27.07
N ALA A 24 -20.43 34.24 26.05
CA ALA A 24 -20.14 34.56 24.64
C ALA A 24 -18.66 34.60 24.16
N MET A 25 -18.34 33.68 23.24
CA MET A 25 -17.61 34.03 22.01
C MET A 25 -18.19 33.20 20.86
N ALA A 26 -18.95 33.87 20.00
CA ALA A 26 -19.40 33.33 18.74
C ALA A 26 -18.29 33.52 17.71
N LEU A 27 -17.70 32.42 17.23
CA LEU A 27 -16.99 32.40 15.95
C LEU A 27 -17.65 31.33 15.09
N ALA A 28 -18.67 31.77 14.35
CA ALA A 28 -19.23 31.02 13.25
C ALA A 28 -18.23 31.08 12.09
N ALA A 29 -17.54 29.97 11.83
CA ALA A 29 -16.92 29.68 10.55
C ALA A 29 -17.45 28.34 10.06
N ALA A 30 -18.68 28.37 9.57
CA ALA A 30 -19.17 27.40 8.62
C ALA A 30 -18.40 27.62 7.31
N CYS A 31 -17.24 26.98 7.19
CA CYS A 31 -16.65 26.69 5.90
C CYS A 31 -16.80 25.21 5.68
N SER A 32 -17.84 24.87 4.91
CA SER A 32 -17.97 23.68 4.11
C SER A 32 -16.61 23.06 3.83
N ARG A 33 -16.34 21.90 4.42
CA ARG A 33 -15.24 21.05 3.94
C ARG A 33 -15.62 20.71 2.50
N PRO A 34 -14.89 21.16 1.47
CA PRO A 34 -15.06 20.54 0.17
C PRO A 34 -14.68 19.08 0.43
N GLY A 35 -15.61 18.16 0.15
CA GLY A 35 -15.23 16.80 -0.11
C GLY A 35 -14.03 16.90 -1.04
N ALA A 36 -12.87 16.40 -0.59
CA ALA A 36 -11.72 16.28 -1.45
C ALA A 36 -12.25 15.48 -2.64
N GLY A 37 -12.48 16.20 -3.74
CA GLY A 37 -12.95 15.62 -4.96
C GLY A 37 -12.00 14.48 -5.20
N ALA A 38 -12.55 13.29 -5.34
CA ALA A 38 -11.94 12.33 -6.24
C ALA A 38 -11.84 13.08 -7.57
N THR A 39 -10.72 13.76 -7.77
CA THR A 39 -10.23 14.10 -9.08
C THR A 39 -10.03 12.74 -9.72
N ASN A 40 -11.09 12.23 -10.35
CA ASN A 40 -10.95 11.51 -11.59
C ASN A 40 -10.31 12.50 -12.56
N GLU A 41 -9.02 12.79 -12.35
CA GLU A 41 -8.13 12.93 -13.47
C GLU A 41 -8.27 11.60 -14.19
N THR A 42 -9.10 11.61 -15.22
CA THR A 42 -8.87 10.76 -16.38
C THR A 42 -7.49 11.17 -16.87
N ALA A 43 -6.46 10.63 -16.22
CA ALA A 43 -5.09 10.72 -16.65
C ALA A 43 -5.13 10.21 -18.08
N ALA A 44 -4.93 11.13 -19.03
CA ALA A 44 -4.76 10.77 -20.42
C ALA A 44 -3.77 9.62 -20.42
N ALA A 45 -4.18 8.45 -20.92
CA ALA A 45 -3.37 7.24 -20.82
C ALA A 45 -2.02 7.55 -21.45
N ALA A 46 -1.02 7.79 -20.60
CA ALA A 46 0.34 7.99 -21.05
C ALA A 46 0.68 6.78 -21.90
N LYS A 47 1.15 7.02 -23.13
CA LYS A 47 1.64 5.94 -23.98
C LYS A 47 2.66 5.18 -23.14
N CYS A 48 2.43 3.88 -22.97
CA CYS A 48 3.36 3.08 -22.22
C CYS A 48 4.72 3.11 -22.93
N GLU A 49 5.76 3.43 -22.17
CA GLU A 49 7.14 3.41 -22.61
C GLU A 49 7.84 2.23 -21.92
N ILE A 50 8.62 1.46 -22.70
CA ILE A 50 9.44 0.38 -22.16
C ILE A 50 10.68 1.02 -21.52
N PRO A 51 10.91 0.85 -20.21
CA PRO A 51 12.04 1.46 -19.56
C PRO A 51 13.37 0.91 -20.07
N GLN A 52 14.38 1.77 -20.24
CA GLN A 52 15.71 1.38 -20.70
C GLN A 52 16.46 0.39 -19.79
N TRP A 53 16.10 0.35 -18.50
CA TRP A 53 16.69 -0.58 -17.53
C TRP A 53 16.06 -1.97 -17.60
N LEU A 54 14.92 -2.12 -18.27
CA LEU A 54 14.25 -3.39 -18.42
C LEU A 54 15.03 -4.24 -19.41
N GLN A 55 15.49 -5.42 -18.97
CA GLN A 55 16.28 -6.29 -19.85
C GLN A 55 15.45 -6.71 -21.07
N PRO A 56 16.07 -6.84 -22.26
CA PRO A 56 15.36 -7.12 -23.51
C PRO A 56 14.35 -8.29 -23.45
N PRO A 57 14.62 -9.42 -22.76
CA PRO A 57 13.66 -10.52 -22.66
C PRO A 57 12.31 -10.18 -22.00
N HIS A 58 12.26 -9.08 -21.24
CA HIS A 58 11.07 -8.63 -20.50
C HIS A 58 10.33 -7.49 -21.19
N GLY A 59 10.87 -6.93 -22.28
CA GLY A 59 10.23 -5.84 -23.03
C GLY A 59 8.94 -6.30 -23.74
N ASP A 60 8.96 -7.50 -24.31
CA ASP A 60 7.81 -8.06 -25.04
C ASP A 60 6.61 -8.28 -24.11
N GLY A 61 5.51 -7.58 -24.40
CA GLY A 61 4.28 -7.62 -23.62
C GLY A 61 4.29 -6.78 -22.34
N PHE A 62 5.37 -6.04 -22.06
CA PHE A 62 5.44 -5.18 -20.87
C PHE A 62 4.33 -4.14 -20.84
N CYS A 63 4.06 -3.49 -21.98
CA CYS A 63 3.06 -2.42 -22.04
C CYS A 63 1.61 -2.89 -21.98
N ASP A 64 1.38 -4.18 -22.21
CA ASP A 64 0.06 -4.80 -22.04
C ASP A 64 -0.18 -5.25 -20.60
N LEU A 65 0.83 -5.17 -19.73
CA LEU A 65 0.68 -5.57 -18.34
C LEU A 65 -0.24 -4.61 -17.56
N PRO A 66 -1.02 -5.16 -16.63
CA PRO A 66 -1.73 -4.38 -15.63
C PRO A 66 -0.83 -3.38 -14.91
N ALA A 67 -1.37 -2.20 -14.60
CA ALA A 67 -0.60 -1.09 -14.04
C ALA A 67 0.06 -1.44 -12.69
N ASP A 68 -0.57 -2.27 -11.86
CA ASP A 68 -0.01 -2.70 -10.58
C ASP A 68 1.21 -3.61 -10.74
N LEU A 69 1.23 -4.44 -11.79
CA LEU A 69 2.37 -5.29 -12.14
C LEU A 69 3.51 -4.46 -12.73
N ARG A 70 3.23 -3.50 -13.62
CA ARG A 70 4.25 -2.55 -14.11
C ARG A 70 4.84 -1.73 -12.97
N GLY A 71 3.99 -1.26 -12.05
CA GLY A 71 4.44 -0.54 -10.86
C GLY A 71 5.33 -1.40 -9.97
N PHE A 72 4.96 -2.66 -9.73
CA PHE A 72 5.81 -3.59 -8.99
C PHE A 72 7.19 -3.77 -9.62
N VAL A 73 7.27 -3.98 -10.93
CA VAL A 73 8.55 -4.17 -11.65
C VAL A 73 9.43 -2.93 -11.50
N ALA A 74 8.87 -1.73 -11.68
CA ALA A 74 9.61 -0.49 -11.50
C ALA A 74 10.15 -0.34 -10.07
N GLU A 75 9.30 -0.53 -9.06
CA GLU A 75 9.69 -0.43 -7.65
C GLU A 75 10.71 -1.49 -7.24
N TYR A 76 10.61 -2.70 -7.80
CA TYR A 76 11.53 -3.78 -7.48
C TYR A 76 12.91 -3.60 -8.13
N GLU A 77 12.98 -3.09 -9.35
CA GLU A 77 14.28 -2.73 -9.97
C GLU A 77 14.95 -1.55 -9.25
N GLU A 78 14.18 -0.57 -8.78
CA GLU A 78 14.72 0.50 -7.92
C GLU A 78 15.23 -0.05 -6.59
N PHE A 79 14.48 -0.96 -5.96
CA PHE A 79 14.91 -1.65 -4.75
C PHE A 79 16.23 -2.40 -4.95
N LYS A 80 16.39 -3.12 -6.07
CA LYS A 80 17.64 -3.83 -6.41
C LYS A 80 18.82 -2.88 -6.63
N ALA A 81 18.56 -1.69 -7.17
CA ALA A 81 19.59 -0.68 -7.40
C ALA A 81 20.01 0.04 -6.10
N PHE A 82 19.21 -0.03 -5.04
CA PHE A 82 19.47 0.66 -3.79
C PHE A 82 20.53 -0.07 -2.94
N SER A 83 21.67 0.57 -2.71
CA SER A 83 22.79 0.02 -1.91
C SER A 83 22.80 0.42 -0.44
N GLY A 84 21.90 1.30 0.02
CA GLY A 84 21.82 1.70 1.44
C GLY A 84 22.89 2.71 1.92
N GLY A 85 23.85 3.09 1.07
CA GLY A 85 24.98 3.92 1.46
C GLY A 85 25.99 3.18 2.35
N GLU A 86 27.21 3.71 2.47
CA GLU A 86 28.21 3.14 3.37
C GLU A 86 27.85 3.48 4.83
N PRO A 87 27.67 2.48 5.71
CA PRO A 87 27.32 2.73 7.10
C PRO A 87 28.49 3.35 7.88
N SER A 88 28.16 4.28 8.80
CA SER A 88 29.15 4.99 9.61
C SER A 88 29.77 4.15 10.73
N ASP A 89 29.04 3.13 11.19
CA ASP A 89 29.40 2.29 12.33
C ASP A 89 28.62 0.95 12.31
N ALA A 90 28.90 0.10 13.28
CA ALA A 90 28.28 -1.23 13.41
C ALA A 90 26.76 -1.17 13.68
N ALA A 91 26.26 -0.14 14.37
CA ALA A 91 24.82 -0.01 14.62
C ALA A 91 24.08 0.41 13.34
N ALA A 92 24.69 1.29 12.54
CA ALA A 92 24.20 1.67 11.23
C ALA A 92 24.20 0.46 10.27
N MET A 93 25.26 -0.37 10.27
CA MET A 93 25.30 -1.63 9.51
C MET A 93 24.12 -2.54 9.86
N GLU A 94 23.87 -2.76 11.15
CA GLU A 94 22.81 -3.66 11.59
C GLU A 94 21.41 -3.10 11.28
N ALA A 95 21.23 -1.77 11.39
CA ALA A 95 19.99 -1.11 11.01
C ALA A 95 19.69 -1.26 9.51
N LEU A 96 20.70 -1.05 8.64
CA LEU A 96 20.56 -1.26 7.21
C LEU A 96 20.25 -2.71 6.86
N ALA A 97 20.89 -3.68 7.53
CA ALA A 97 20.62 -5.10 7.33
C ALA A 97 19.17 -5.47 7.68
N ARG A 98 18.66 -5.01 8.83
CA ARG A 98 17.25 -5.25 9.23
C ARG A 98 16.27 -4.62 8.26
N GLU A 99 16.54 -3.40 7.82
CA GLU A 99 15.69 -2.70 6.84
C GLU A 99 15.70 -3.41 5.48
N HIS A 100 16.87 -3.89 5.03
CA HIS A 100 16.98 -4.68 3.82
C HIS A 100 16.13 -5.95 3.91
N GLU A 101 16.26 -6.74 4.98
CA GLU A 101 15.47 -7.96 5.18
C GLU A 101 13.96 -7.69 5.22
N ARG A 102 13.54 -6.61 5.91
CA ARG A 102 12.13 -6.19 5.93
C ARG A 102 11.62 -5.90 4.52
N ARG A 103 12.36 -5.11 3.74
CA ARG A 103 11.99 -4.74 2.36
C ARG A 103 11.98 -5.96 1.44
N VAL A 104 12.94 -6.87 1.55
CA VAL A 104 12.93 -8.15 0.81
C VAL A 104 11.62 -8.88 1.11
N GLY A 105 11.28 -9.08 2.38
CA GLY A 105 10.05 -9.76 2.78
C GLY A 105 8.77 -9.14 2.20
N GLU A 106 8.70 -7.80 2.15
CA GLU A 106 7.59 -7.08 1.54
C GLU A 106 7.48 -7.31 0.03
N GLN A 107 8.62 -7.29 -0.67
CA GLN A 107 8.66 -7.56 -2.11
C GLN A 107 8.27 -9.00 -2.41
N ARG A 108 8.74 -9.98 -1.64
CA ARG A 108 8.31 -11.40 -1.76
C ARG A 108 6.81 -11.55 -1.61
N ALA A 109 6.26 -10.93 -0.56
CA ALA A 109 4.84 -11.01 -0.28
C ALA A 109 4.01 -10.36 -1.40
N ARG A 110 4.44 -9.21 -1.93
CA ARG A 110 3.77 -8.55 -3.05
C ARG A 110 3.88 -9.38 -4.34
N TRP A 111 5.04 -9.93 -4.63
CA TRP A 111 5.25 -10.81 -5.78
C TRP A 111 4.33 -12.02 -5.76
N SER A 112 4.27 -12.73 -4.61
CA SER A 112 3.37 -13.86 -4.41
C SER A 112 1.90 -13.50 -4.67
N ARG A 113 1.44 -12.35 -4.16
CA ARG A 113 0.08 -11.86 -4.40
C ARG A 113 -0.19 -11.56 -5.88
N LEU A 114 0.75 -10.94 -6.59
CA LEU A 114 0.60 -10.64 -8.02
C LEU A 114 0.56 -11.93 -8.85
N ARG A 115 1.43 -12.90 -8.56
CA ARG A 115 1.40 -14.22 -9.20
C ARG A 115 0.06 -14.92 -9.01
N ALA A 116 -0.46 -14.93 -7.78
CA ALA A 116 -1.76 -15.54 -7.49
C ALA A 116 -2.90 -14.80 -8.21
N ARG A 117 -2.88 -13.46 -8.19
CA ARG A 117 -3.90 -12.61 -8.83
C ARG A 117 -4.00 -12.85 -10.34
N TYR A 118 -2.86 -12.97 -11.02
CA TYR A 118 -2.79 -13.08 -12.47
C TYR A 118 -2.60 -14.51 -12.98
N ALA A 119 -2.74 -15.53 -12.13
CA ALA A 119 -2.52 -16.93 -12.49
C ALA A 119 -3.43 -17.43 -13.63
N ALA A 120 -4.65 -16.89 -13.74
CA ALA A 120 -5.61 -17.28 -14.77
C ALA A 120 -5.42 -16.52 -16.11
N ASP A 121 -4.70 -15.38 -16.09
CA ASP A 121 -4.41 -14.63 -17.30
C ASP A 121 -3.15 -15.21 -17.96
N THR A 122 -3.33 -15.95 -19.05
CA THR A 122 -2.21 -16.66 -19.70
C THR A 122 -1.14 -15.71 -20.27
N ALA A 123 -1.51 -14.51 -20.72
CA ALA A 123 -0.55 -13.56 -21.26
C ALA A 123 0.30 -12.96 -20.13
N VAL A 124 -0.37 -12.47 -19.08
CA VAL A 124 0.30 -11.88 -17.91
C VAL A 124 1.09 -12.94 -17.15
N SER A 125 0.53 -14.13 -16.91
CA SER A 125 1.22 -15.22 -16.21
C SER A 125 2.47 -15.67 -16.97
N ARG A 126 2.47 -15.73 -18.31
CA ARG A 126 3.68 -16.06 -19.08
C ARG A 126 4.75 -14.98 -18.93
N TRP A 127 4.35 -13.71 -18.93
CA TRP A 127 5.29 -12.62 -18.69
C TRP A 127 5.88 -12.70 -17.28
N ILE A 128 5.03 -12.85 -16.27
CA ILE A 128 5.40 -13.04 -14.86
C ILE A 128 6.37 -14.21 -14.69
N GLN A 129 6.14 -15.34 -15.37
CA GLN A 129 7.03 -16.49 -15.30
C GLN A 129 8.40 -16.19 -15.88
N ARG A 130 8.50 -15.52 -17.04
CA ARG A 130 9.79 -15.13 -17.63
C ARG A 130 10.55 -14.18 -16.71
N TYR A 131 9.87 -13.16 -16.19
CA TYR A 131 10.46 -12.22 -15.24
C TYR A 131 10.92 -12.93 -13.96
N GLY A 132 10.07 -13.82 -13.43
CA GLY A 132 10.34 -14.62 -12.23
C GLY A 132 11.52 -15.57 -12.34
N GLN A 133 11.88 -16.10 -13.52
CA GLN A 133 13.07 -16.96 -13.66
C GLN A 133 14.36 -16.27 -13.19
N GLU A 134 14.44 -14.96 -13.35
CA GLU A 134 15.58 -14.17 -12.88
C GLU A 134 15.40 -13.70 -11.44
N GLN A 135 14.16 -13.35 -11.06
CA GLN A 135 13.91 -12.69 -9.77
C GLN A 135 13.57 -13.65 -8.62
N ASP A 136 13.04 -14.86 -8.87
CA ASP A 136 12.62 -15.84 -7.85
C ASP A 136 13.79 -16.36 -6.99
N ARG A 137 15.05 -16.10 -7.38
CA ARG A 137 16.21 -16.33 -6.49
C ARG A 137 16.24 -15.34 -5.33
N PHE A 138 15.64 -14.16 -5.51
CA PHE A 138 15.67 -13.03 -4.60
C PHE A 138 14.28 -12.76 -4.00
N LEU A 139 13.21 -13.10 -4.73
CA LEU A 139 11.78 -12.99 -4.36
C LEU A 139 11.16 -14.30 -3.87
#